data_AF-A0AA90H3T7-F1
#
_entry.id   AF-A0AA90H3T7-F1
#
_cell.length_a   1.000
_cell.length_b   1.000
_cell.length_c   1.000
_cell.angle_alpha   90.00
_cell.angle_beta   90.00
_cell.angle_gamma   90.00
#
_symmetry.space_group_name_H-M   'P 1'
#
loop_
_entity.id
_entity.type
_entity.pdbx_description
1 polymer ?
#
loop_
_entity_poly.entity_id
_entity_poly.type
_entity_poly.pdbx_seq_one_letter_code
_entity_poly.pdbx_strand_id
1 'polypeptide(L)'
;MVANARTRRTAGTAPVSGPPSDIHPVTRRAPAPPAALDLLAQAHTGLAEAAALEAPNERYATAHLAALRVAAAVLAVRAHPEADHRRKRIRSAWEVLPEAAPELAEWSALFASGAARRARAEAGITGAATDRDADDLVRAVSMFARIVERLLALQAPLPSAAAEPA
;
A
#
# COMPACT_ATOMS: atom_id res chain seq x y z
N MET A 1 -7.00 -18.85 75.05
CA MET A 1 -5.60 -18.38 75.03
C MET A 1 -4.76 -19.37 74.24
N VAL A 2 -4.59 -19.19 72.92
CA VAL A 2 -3.37 -19.59 72.20
C VAL A 2 -3.27 -18.72 70.95
N ALA A 3 -2.28 -17.85 70.95
CA ALA A 3 -1.74 -17.15 69.80
C ALA A 3 -0.47 -17.89 69.35
N ASN A 4 -0.22 -18.00 68.04
CA ASN A 4 1.13 -18.08 67.48
C ASN A 4 1.04 -17.89 65.95
N ALA A 5 1.38 -16.73 65.40
CA ALA A 5 2.74 -16.25 65.08
C ALA A 5 3.28 -16.78 63.73
N ARG A 6 2.96 -16.00 62.69
CA ARG A 6 3.83 -15.52 61.60
C ARG A 6 4.98 -16.42 61.16
N THR A 7 4.73 -17.17 60.08
CA THR A 7 5.76 -17.74 59.21
C THR A 7 6.46 -16.63 58.42
N ARG A 8 7.80 -16.63 58.51
CA ARG A 8 8.71 -15.68 57.86
C ARG A 8 8.96 -16.05 56.39
N ARG A 9 8.91 -15.03 55.53
CA ARG A 9 9.75 -14.75 54.34
C ARG A 9 10.52 -15.93 53.72
N THR A 10 10.12 -16.30 52.52
CA THR A 10 11.00 -16.88 51.50
C THR A 10 11.49 -15.76 50.57
N ALA A 11 12.81 -15.63 50.47
CA ALA A 11 13.47 -14.79 49.48
C ALA A 11 13.47 -15.54 48.14
N GLY A 12 12.74 -15.02 47.15
CA GLY A 12 12.81 -15.48 45.77
C GLY A 12 13.97 -14.81 45.06
N THR A 13 14.95 -15.60 44.65
CA THR A 13 16.07 -15.23 43.77
C THR A 13 15.54 -14.62 42.48
N ALA A 14 16.03 -13.43 42.13
CA ALA A 14 15.72 -12.74 40.88
C ALA A 14 16.22 -13.55 39.67
N PRO A 15 15.51 -13.52 38.53
CA PRO A 15 15.98 -14.16 37.30
C PRO A 15 17.20 -13.40 36.74
N VAL A 16 18.21 -14.18 36.37
CA VAL A 16 19.36 -13.75 35.58
C VAL A 16 18.89 -13.04 34.31
N SER A 17 19.24 -11.77 34.18
CA SER A 17 19.07 -11.00 32.94
C SER A 17 19.99 -11.60 31.86
N GLY A 18 19.42 -12.33 30.91
CA GLY A 18 20.07 -12.51 29.61
C GLY A 18 20.04 -11.17 28.86
N PRO A 19 21.09 -10.79 28.11
CA PRO A 19 21.00 -9.61 27.27
C PRO A 19 19.96 -9.86 26.17
N PRO A 20 19.00 -8.94 25.94
CA PRO A 20 18.20 -8.98 24.73
C PRO A 20 19.11 -8.58 23.58
N SER A 21 19.76 -9.56 22.95
CA SER A 21 20.23 -9.40 21.59
C SER A 21 19.10 -9.79 20.66
N ASP A 22 18.03 -8.99 20.69
CA ASP A 22 17.14 -8.87 19.53
C ASP A 22 17.95 -8.15 18.45
N ILE A 23 18.87 -8.90 17.85
CA ILE A 23 19.36 -8.58 16.52
C ILE A 23 18.11 -8.58 15.66
N HIS A 24 17.50 -7.41 15.45
CA HIS A 24 16.51 -7.24 14.41
C HIS A 24 17.14 -7.84 13.16
N PRO A 25 16.58 -8.93 12.59
CA PRO A 25 17.11 -9.45 11.36
C PRO A 25 17.05 -8.29 10.39
N VAL A 26 18.23 -7.84 9.94
CA VAL A 26 18.41 -6.83 8.90
C VAL A 26 17.29 -7.11 7.91
N THR A 27 16.32 -6.20 7.82
CA THR A 27 15.10 -6.41 7.05
C THR A 27 15.57 -6.61 5.62
N ARG A 28 15.76 -7.89 5.26
CA ARG A 28 16.39 -8.26 4.01
C ARG A 28 15.37 -7.79 2.99
N ARG A 29 15.71 -6.74 2.27
CA ARG A 29 14.83 -6.07 1.32
C ARG A 29 14.28 -7.16 0.41
N ALA A 30 13.02 -7.55 0.61
CA ALA A 30 12.45 -8.68 -0.09
C ALA A 30 12.06 -8.22 -1.49
N PRO A 31 12.16 -9.08 -2.52
CA PRO A 31 11.56 -8.78 -3.82
C PRO A 31 10.08 -8.43 -3.64
N ALA A 32 9.57 -7.54 -4.49
CA ALA A 32 8.18 -7.12 -4.42
C ALA A 32 7.26 -8.36 -4.41
N PRO A 33 6.24 -8.42 -3.53
CA PRO A 33 5.33 -9.56 -3.49
C PRO A 33 4.64 -9.77 -4.84
N PRO A 34 4.39 -11.02 -5.27
CA PRO A 34 3.74 -11.30 -6.56
C PRO A 34 2.39 -10.60 -6.70
N ALA A 35 1.62 -10.49 -5.60
CA ALA A 35 0.37 -9.76 -5.58
C ALA A 35 0.51 -8.27 -5.96
N ALA A 36 1.63 -7.63 -5.65
CA ALA A 36 1.87 -6.24 -6.04
C ALA A 36 2.17 -6.13 -7.55
N LEU A 37 2.87 -7.11 -8.12
CA LEU A 37 3.13 -7.19 -9.56
C LEU A 37 1.83 -7.43 -10.34
N ASP A 38 0.96 -8.32 -9.85
CA ASP A 38 -0.35 -8.59 -10.46
C ASP A 38 -1.25 -7.34 -10.46
N LEU A 39 -1.23 -6.57 -9.36
CA LEU A 39 -1.97 -5.32 -9.26
C LEU A 39 -1.47 -4.27 -10.26
N LEU A 40 -0.16 -4.18 -10.48
CA LEU A 40 0.41 -3.30 -11.51
C LEU A 40 0.04 -3.75 -12.92
N ALA A 41 0.11 -5.05 -13.21
CA ALA A 41 -0.29 -5.59 -14.51
C ALA A 41 -1.77 -5.28 -14.80
N GLN A 42 -2.66 -5.47 -13.82
CA GLN A 42 -4.08 -5.10 -13.94
C GLN A 42 -4.29 -3.59 -14.10
N ALA A 43 -3.46 -2.76 -13.45
CA ALA A 43 -3.52 -1.32 -13.63
C ALA A 43 -3.15 -0.90 -15.06
N HIS A 44 -2.13 -1.52 -15.66
CA HIS A 44 -1.74 -1.28 -17.05
C HIS A 44 -2.84 -1.67 -18.04
N THR A 45 -3.40 -2.87 -17.88
CA THR A 45 -4.52 -3.31 -18.70
C THR A 45 -5.69 -2.34 -18.57
N GLY A 46 -6.04 -1.94 -17.34
CA GLY A 46 -7.12 -0.97 -17.11
C GLY A 46 -6.83 0.42 -17.68
N LEU A 47 -5.57 0.86 -17.73
CA LEU A 47 -5.20 2.12 -18.38
C LEU A 47 -5.32 2.05 -19.91
N ALA A 48 -4.89 0.94 -20.50
CA ALA A 48 -5.05 0.72 -21.94
C ALA A 48 -6.54 0.65 -22.33
N GLU A 49 -7.35 -0.04 -21.53
CA GLU A 49 -8.81 -0.07 -21.68
C GLU A 49 -9.40 1.34 -21.56
N ALA A 50 -9.03 2.09 -20.52
CA ALA A 50 -9.51 3.47 -20.35
C ALA A 50 -9.20 4.34 -21.58
N ALA A 51 -7.97 4.27 -22.09
CA ALA A 51 -7.56 5.03 -23.26
C ALA A 51 -8.34 4.68 -24.55
N ALA A 52 -8.93 3.48 -24.63
CA ALA A 52 -9.73 3.04 -25.76
C ALA A 52 -11.24 3.38 -25.63
N LEU A 53 -11.72 3.76 -24.44
CA LEU A 53 -13.13 4.08 -24.22
C LEU A 53 -13.49 5.45 -24.81
N GLU A 54 -14.57 5.53 -25.58
CA GLU A 54 -15.07 6.78 -26.14
C GLU A 54 -15.86 7.61 -25.11
N ALA A 55 -16.62 6.95 -24.23
CA ALA A 55 -17.44 7.62 -23.23
C ALA A 55 -16.58 8.25 -22.11
N PRO A 56 -16.63 9.58 -21.89
CA PRO A 56 -15.76 10.26 -20.92
C PRO A 56 -15.96 9.77 -19.48
N ASN A 57 -17.20 9.47 -19.10
CA ASN A 57 -17.54 8.95 -17.78
C ASN A 57 -16.90 7.58 -17.53
N GLU A 58 -17.01 6.66 -18.50
CA GLU A 58 -16.44 5.31 -18.40
C GLU A 58 -14.91 5.38 -18.42
N ARG A 59 -14.33 6.19 -19.32
CA ARG A 59 -12.88 6.46 -19.35
C ARG A 59 -12.38 6.95 -17.98
N TYR A 60 -13.07 7.93 -17.39
CA TYR A 60 -12.70 8.49 -16.08
C TYR A 60 -12.80 7.45 -14.96
N ALA A 61 -13.89 6.68 -14.90
CA ALA A 61 -14.11 5.66 -13.88
C ALA A 61 -13.03 4.55 -13.96
N THR A 62 -12.78 4.05 -15.17
CA THR A 62 -11.79 3.00 -15.45
C THR A 62 -10.36 3.47 -15.13
N ALA A 63 -9.98 4.68 -15.55
CA ALA A 63 -8.68 5.26 -15.20
C ALA A 63 -8.49 5.40 -13.69
N HIS A 64 -9.53 5.83 -12.96
CA HIS A 64 -9.46 5.94 -11.50
C HIS A 64 -9.33 4.57 -10.83
N LEU A 65 -9.95 3.52 -11.38
CA LEU A 65 -9.84 2.15 -10.87
C LEU A 65 -8.41 1.62 -11.06
N ALA A 66 -7.78 1.91 -12.20
CA ALA A 66 -6.37 1.62 -12.40
C ALA A 66 -5.49 2.33 -11.35
N ALA A 67 -5.77 3.60 -11.04
CA ALA A 67 -5.06 4.34 -9.98
C ALA A 67 -5.14 3.65 -8.61
N LEU A 68 -6.33 3.16 -8.23
CA LEU A 68 -6.54 2.43 -6.97
C LEU A 68 -5.72 1.14 -6.92
N ARG A 69 -5.56 0.43 -8.05
CA ARG A 69 -4.72 -0.77 -8.13
C ARG A 69 -3.25 -0.44 -7.96
N VAL A 70 -2.76 0.64 -8.57
CA VAL A 70 -1.38 1.13 -8.37
C VAL A 70 -1.14 1.47 -6.89
N ALA A 71 -2.06 2.18 -6.24
CA ALA A 71 -1.95 2.48 -4.81
C ALA A 71 -1.96 1.21 -3.95
N ALA A 72 -2.82 0.24 -4.27
CA ALA A 72 -2.87 -1.06 -3.60
C ALA A 72 -1.55 -1.85 -3.75
N ALA A 73 -0.88 -1.76 -4.89
CA ALA A 73 0.44 -2.39 -5.08
C ALA A 73 1.50 -1.80 -4.13
N VAL A 74 1.53 -0.47 -3.97
CA VAL A 74 2.41 0.19 -2.99
C VAL A 74 2.12 -0.28 -1.58
N LEU A 75 0.84 -0.32 -1.20
CA LEU A 75 0.41 -0.78 0.11
C LEU A 75 0.78 -2.26 0.32
N ALA A 76 0.61 -3.14 -0.68
CA ALA A 76 1.00 -4.54 -0.57
C ALA A 76 2.51 -4.73 -0.33
N VAL A 77 3.35 -3.85 -0.89
CA VAL A 77 4.81 -3.90 -0.68
C VAL A 77 5.22 -3.34 0.68
N ARG A 78 4.52 -2.30 1.16
CA ARG A 78 4.92 -1.53 2.35
C ARG A 78 4.12 -1.84 3.61
N ALA A 79 3.02 -2.59 3.50
CA ALA A 79 2.18 -2.96 4.63
C ALA A 79 3.00 -3.75 5.65
N HIS A 80 3.11 -3.19 6.86
CA HIS A 80 3.72 -3.89 7.99
C HIS A 80 2.71 -4.93 8.56
N PRO A 81 3.13 -6.18 8.81
CA PRO A 81 2.25 -7.24 9.29
C PRO A 81 1.59 -6.93 10.65
N GLU A 82 2.17 -6.04 11.49
CA GLU A 82 1.56 -5.65 12.77
C GLU A 82 0.27 -4.81 12.62
N ALA A 83 -0.03 -4.28 11.43
CA ALA A 83 -1.22 -3.46 11.19
C ALA A 83 -2.50 -4.29 10.91
N ASP A 84 -2.41 -5.62 10.76
CA ASP A 84 -3.47 -6.45 10.15
C ASP A 84 -4.67 -6.74 11.09
N HIS A 85 -4.60 -6.41 12.38
CA HIS A 85 -5.66 -6.79 13.33
C HIS A 85 -6.65 -5.70 13.76
N ARG A 86 -6.42 -4.39 13.48
CA ARG A 86 -7.26 -3.32 14.08
C ARG A 86 -7.98 -2.35 13.14
N ARG A 87 -7.81 -2.39 11.81
CA ARG A 87 -8.34 -1.31 10.92
C ARG A 87 -9.02 -1.77 9.62
N LYS A 88 -9.62 -2.96 9.59
CA LYS A 88 -10.26 -3.55 8.40
C LYS A 88 -11.53 -2.86 7.86
N ARG A 89 -11.94 -1.68 8.32
CA ARG A 89 -13.12 -1.00 7.75
C ARG A 89 -13.03 0.52 7.87
N ILE A 90 -13.28 1.20 6.73
CA ILE A 90 -13.56 2.64 6.55
C ILE A 90 -12.33 3.58 6.58
N ARG A 91 -11.22 3.25 5.91
CA ARG A 91 -10.32 4.30 5.41
C ARG A 91 -10.07 4.09 3.92
N SER A 92 -10.17 5.17 3.16
CA SER A 92 -9.93 5.15 1.72
C SER A 92 -8.47 4.77 1.46
N ALA A 93 -8.17 4.08 0.36
CA ALA A 93 -6.78 3.82 -0.04
C ALA A 93 -5.96 5.12 -0.11
N TRP A 94 -6.60 6.23 -0.48
CA TRP A 94 -5.99 7.56 -0.55
C TRP A 94 -5.69 8.19 0.82
N GLU A 95 -6.32 7.73 1.90
CA GLU A 95 -5.99 8.15 3.26
C GLU A 95 -4.82 7.36 3.83
N VAL A 96 -4.68 6.09 3.42
CA VAL A 96 -3.64 5.18 3.92
C VAL A 96 -2.33 5.32 3.15
N LEU A 97 -2.39 5.66 1.86
CA LEU A 97 -1.21 5.78 1.01
C LEU A 97 -0.13 6.73 1.58
N PRO A 98 -0.45 7.95 2.07
CA PRO A 98 0.56 8.84 2.64
C PRO A 98 1.22 8.32 3.92
N GLU A 99 0.54 7.46 4.70
CA GLU A 99 1.13 6.82 5.89
C GLU A 99 2.24 5.82 5.49
N ALA A 100 2.07 5.10 4.38
CA ALA A 100 3.04 4.11 3.90
C ALA A 100 4.06 4.68 2.91
N ALA A 101 3.70 5.73 2.19
CA ALA A 101 4.50 6.37 1.15
C ALA A 101 4.26 7.89 1.14
N PRO A 102 4.88 8.63 2.07
CA PRO A 102 4.71 10.08 2.16
C PRO A 102 5.15 10.81 0.88
N GLU A 103 6.08 10.24 0.11
CA GLU A 103 6.48 10.76 -1.21
C GLU A 103 5.36 10.69 -2.26
N LEU A 104 4.30 9.94 -2.00
CA LEU A 104 3.11 9.85 -2.86
C LEU A 104 1.92 10.65 -2.30
N ALA A 105 2.12 11.46 -1.26
CA ALA A 105 1.03 12.21 -0.62
C ALA A 105 0.33 13.17 -1.59
N GLU A 106 1.07 13.86 -2.46
CA GLU A 106 0.51 14.77 -3.46
C GLU A 106 -0.38 14.04 -4.47
N TRP A 107 0.10 12.88 -4.95
CA TRP A 107 -0.68 11.99 -5.81
C TRP A 107 -1.96 11.53 -5.11
N SER A 108 -1.86 11.18 -3.83
CA SER A 108 -3.00 10.77 -3.03
C SER A 108 -4.06 11.87 -2.91
N ALA A 109 -3.64 13.11 -2.65
CA ALA A 109 -4.53 14.27 -2.58
C ALA A 109 -5.19 14.56 -3.94
N LEU A 110 -4.41 14.48 -5.02
CA LEU A 110 -4.92 14.64 -6.39
C LEU A 110 -6.05 13.64 -6.67
N PHE A 111 -5.82 12.34 -6.44
CA PHE A 111 -6.82 11.32 -6.71
C PHE A 111 -8.00 11.36 -5.73
N ALA A 112 -7.78 11.66 -4.44
CA ALA A 112 -8.86 11.81 -3.48
C ALA A 112 -9.85 12.91 -3.91
N SER A 113 -9.35 14.03 -4.42
CA SER A 113 -10.19 15.13 -4.92
C SER A 113 -11.07 14.71 -6.11
N GLY A 114 -10.61 13.74 -6.92
CA GLY A 114 -11.33 13.18 -8.05
C GLY A 114 -12.34 12.07 -7.72
N ALA A 115 -12.40 11.57 -6.49
CA ALA A 115 -13.21 10.40 -6.12
C ALA A 115 -14.72 10.65 -6.20
N ALA A 116 -15.20 11.83 -5.81
CA ALA A 116 -16.62 12.17 -5.95
C ALA A 116 -17.05 12.27 -7.42
N ARG A 117 -16.15 12.72 -8.31
CA ARG A 117 -16.40 12.72 -9.76
C ARG A 117 -16.49 11.31 -10.31
N ARG A 118 -15.60 10.41 -9.86
CA ARG A 118 -15.64 8.98 -10.21
C ARG A 118 -16.97 8.35 -9.80
N ALA A 119 -17.42 8.56 -8.56
CA ALA A 119 -18.68 8.00 -8.08
C ALA A 119 -19.88 8.44 -8.92
N ARG A 120 -19.92 9.72 -9.35
CA ARG A 120 -20.95 10.23 -10.26
C ARG A 120 -20.87 9.60 -11.66
N ALA A 121 -19.65 9.45 -12.18
CA ALA A 121 -19.41 8.83 -13.49
C ALA A 121 -19.82 7.34 -13.50
N GLU A 122 -19.49 6.59 -12.44
CA GLU A 122 -19.92 5.19 -12.26
C GLU A 122 -21.43 5.05 -12.10
N ALA A 123 -22.09 6.02 -11.48
CA ALA A 123 -23.55 6.09 -11.39
C ALA A 123 -24.23 6.44 -12.73
N GLY A 124 -23.47 6.64 -13.81
CA GLY A 124 -24.01 6.98 -15.12
C GLY A 124 -24.58 8.40 -15.22
N ILE A 125 -24.22 9.30 -14.30
CA ILE A 125 -24.70 10.69 -14.32
C ILE A 125 -24.12 11.39 -15.55
N THR A 126 -25.00 11.86 -16.44
CA THR A 126 -24.61 12.56 -17.66
C THR A 126 -23.74 13.78 -17.35
N GLY A 127 -22.61 13.91 -18.05
CA GLY A 127 -21.68 15.03 -17.88
C GLY A 127 -20.91 15.02 -16.56
N ALA A 128 -20.81 13.86 -15.89
CA ALA A 128 -20.05 13.77 -14.64
C ALA A 128 -18.56 14.09 -14.83
N ALA A 129 -17.98 13.67 -15.95
CA ALA A 129 -16.65 14.02 -16.42
C ALA A 129 -16.70 14.51 -17.88
N THR A 130 -15.84 15.46 -18.21
CA THR A 130 -15.58 15.89 -19.60
C THR A 130 -14.50 15.02 -20.25
N ASP A 131 -14.38 15.06 -21.57
CA ASP A 131 -13.25 14.44 -22.30
C ASP A 131 -11.90 14.88 -21.73
N ARG A 132 -11.78 16.19 -21.44
CA ARG A 132 -10.56 16.76 -20.87
C ARG A 132 -10.26 16.20 -19.48
N ASP A 133 -11.27 16.12 -18.61
CA ASP A 133 -11.10 15.54 -17.27
C ASP A 133 -10.63 14.08 -17.36
N ALA A 134 -11.20 13.31 -18.29
CA ALA A 134 -10.87 11.91 -18.49
C ALA A 134 -9.45 11.74 -19.04
N ASP A 135 -9.05 12.55 -20.03
CA ASP A 135 -7.70 12.52 -20.61
C ASP A 135 -6.63 12.99 -19.62
N ASP A 136 -6.92 14.04 -18.84
CA ASP A 136 -6.03 14.51 -17.78
C ASP A 136 -5.86 13.43 -16.70
N LEU A 137 -6.93 12.73 -16.34
CA LEU A 137 -6.84 11.61 -15.41
C LEU A 137 -6.02 10.45 -15.98
N VAL A 138 -6.23 10.04 -17.24
CA VAL A 138 -5.43 8.98 -17.88
C VAL A 138 -3.95 9.34 -17.88
N ARG A 139 -3.60 10.59 -18.22
CA ARG A 139 -2.21 11.09 -18.16
C ARG A 139 -1.65 11.05 -16.74
N ALA A 140 -2.41 11.53 -15.76
CA ALA A 140 -2.00 11.56 -14.36
C ALA A 140 -1.76 10.14 -13.81
N VAL A 141 -2.66 9.20 -14.07
CA VAL A 141 -2.53 7.81 -13.59
C VAL A 141 -1.37 7.10 -14.30
N SER A 142 -1.14 7.36 -15.58
CA SER A 142 0.02 6.83 -16.31
C SER A 142 1.34 7.33 -15.70
N MET A 143 1.42 8.61 -15.31
CA MET A 143 2.59 9.17 -14.66
C MET A 143 2.79 8.58 -13.26
N PHE A 144 1.71 8.48 -12.47
CA PHE A 144 1.73 7.86 -11.16
C PHE A 144 2.22 6.41 -11.19
N ALA A 145 1.71 5.60 -12.14
CA ALA A 145 2.13 4.21 -12.32
C ALA A 145 3.64 4.10 -12.57
N ARG A 146 4.20 4.93 -13.45
CA ARG A 146 5.65 4.96 -13.75
C ARG A 146 6.49 5.34 -12.55
N ILE A 147 6.04 6.31 -11.75
CA ILE A 147 6.71 6.70 -10.50
C ILE A 147 6.71 5.53 -9.52
N VAL A 148 5.57 4.87 -9.35
CA VAL A 148 5.42 3.72 -8.44
C VAL A 148 6.27 2.54 -8.90
N GLU A 149 6.28 2.19 -10.18
CA GLU A 149 7.16 1.15 -10.73
C GLU A 149 8.62 1.44 -10.45
N ARG A 150 9.06 2.70 -10.67
CA ARG A 150 10.43 3.09 -10.37
C ARG A 150 10.73 2.94 -8.88
N LEU A 151 9.82 3.39 -8.03
CA LEU A 151 9.92 3.28 -6.57
C LEU A 151 9.99 1.81 -6.13
N LEU A 152 9.18 0.93 -6.70
CA LEU A 152 9.17 -0.50 -6.37
C LEU A 152 10.37 -1.25 -6.94
N ALA A 153 10.86 -0.89 -8.13
CA ALA A 153 12.09 -1.39 -8.69
C ALA A 153 13.31 -1.01 -7.85
N LEU A 154 13.32 0.21 -7.28
CA LEU A 154 14.33 0.61 -6.30
C LEU A 154 14.25 -0.24 -5.02
N GLN A 155 13.09 -0.84 -4.69
CA GLN A 155 12.90 -1.72 -3.53
C GLN A 155 13.27 -3.18 -3.78
N ALA A 156 13.29 -3.67 -5.03
CA ALA A 156 13.70 -5.05 -5.31
C ALA A 156 15.22 -5.20 -5.10
N PRO A 157 15.70 -6.19 -4.32
CA PRO A 157 17.12 -6.52 -4.29
C PRO A 157 17.55 -7.02 -5.68
N LEU A 158 18.73 -6.58 -6.14
CA LEU A 158 19.39 -7.24 -7.26
C LEU A 158 19.60 -8.72 -6.90
N PRO A 159 19.39 -9.68 -7.83
CA PRO A 159 19.74 -11.07 -7.54
C PRO A 159 21.23 -11.10 -7.17
N SER A 160 21.53 -11.43 -5.91
CA SER A 160 22.90 -11.73 -5.50
C SER A 160 23.40 -12.80 -6.45
N ALA A 161 24.45 -12.48 -7.19
CA ALA A 161 25.16 -13.43 -8.04
C ALA A 161 25.34 -14.72 -7.22
N ALA A 162 24.64 -15.77 -7.65
CA ALA A 162 24.75 -17.07 -7.04
C ALA A 162 26.23 -17.43 -7.05
N ALA A 163 26.75 -17.77 -5.88
CA ALA A 163 28.09 -18.28 -5.69
C ALA A 163 28.36 -19.37 -6.75
N GLU A 164 29.36 -19.13 -7.60
CA GLU A 164 29.94 -20.16 -8.46
C GLU A 164 30.35 -21.34 -7.56
N PRO A 165 29.85 -22.57 -7.82
CA PRO A 165 30.43 -23.74 -7.20
C PRO A 165 31.79 -23.99 -7.85
N ALA A 166 32.80 -24.16 -6.99
CA ALA A 166 34.17 -24.53 -7.35
C ALA A 166 34.28 -25.96 -7.90
#